data_AF-A0A6G4VGB7-F1
#
_entry.id   AF-A0A6G4VGB7-F1
#
_cell.length_a   1.000
_cell.length_b   1.000
_cell.length_c   1.000
_cell.angle_alpha   90.00
_cell.angle_beta   90.00
_cell.angle_gamma   90.00
#
_symmetry.space_group_name_H-M   'P 1'
#
loop_
_entity.id
_entity.type
_entity.pdbx_description
1 polymer ?
#
loop_
_entity_poly.entity_id
_entity_poly.type
_entity_poly.pdbx_seq_one_letter_code
_entity_poly.pdbx_strand_id
1 'polypeptide(L)'
;MADGFIRWYRESGATSVFAEQVELFEAHGIGLVHPVKGAAMVIDVEGGQVLMSQEELGRLLSLRFASITMDWWFSADTNVIDGYEYQPFGCEIQTLWLDGLTLEEADTVEAAVVAAATGLPTPTRAVIVDRRGAGDPDDWDSAVLYDGERLPVIRDRVLVRDPLAEKLLRMSPELRSEETGAGLTLLSPARPL
;
A
#
# COMPACT_ATOMS: atom_id res chain seq x y z
N MET A 1 -1.66 -12.95 16.61
CA MET A 1 -0.65 -11.96 16.20
C MET A 1 -1.32 -11.16 15.11
N ALA A 2 -1.19 -9.84 15.15
CA ALA A 2 -1.79 -9.02 14.11
C ALA A 2 -0.87 -9.05 12.89
N ASP A 3 -1.51 -8.85 11.76
CA ASP A 3 -1.00 -9.14 10.44
C ASP A 3 -0.12 -7.98 9.95
N GLY A 4 1.03 -8.31 9.33
CA GLY A 4 1.95 -7.29 8.81
C GLY A 4 1.30 -6.55 7.64
N PHE A 5 1.51 -5.24 7.48
CA PHE A 5 0.87 -4.50 6.40
C PHE A 5 1.74 -3.39 5.80
N ILE A 6 1.39 -3.05 4.55
CA ILE A 6 1.74 -1.79 3.91
C ILE A 6 0.45 -1.09 3.51
N ARG A 7 0.20 0.09 4.05
CA ARG A 7 -0.98 0.91 3.71
C ARG A 7 -0.56 2.12 2.91
N TRP A 8 -1.05 2.22 1.69
CA TRP A 8 -0.72 3.27 0.75
C TRP A 8 -1.94 4.14 0.46
N TYR A 9 -1.80 5.43 0.77
CA TYR A 9 -2.77 6.48 0.52
C TYR A 9 -2.32 7.30 -0.67
N ARG A 10 -3.16 7.39 -1.70
CA ARG A 10 -2.91 8.23 -2.88
C ARG A 10 -4.14 9.01 -3.28
N GLU A 11 -3.90 10.18 -3.84
CA GLU A 11 -4.97 11.00 -4.38
C GLU A 11 -5.71 10.26 -5.51
N SER A 12 -6.99 10.52 -5.67
CA SER A 12 -7.76 9.94 -6.76
C SER A 12 -7.59 10.79 -8.03
N GLY A 13 -6.68 10.40 -8.93
CA GLY A 13 -6.45 11.10 -10.21
C GLY A 13 -7.57 10.88 -11.23
N ALA A 14 -7.76 11.69 -12.27
CA ALA A 14 -8.85 11.46 -13.24
C ALA A 14 -8.69 10.15 -14.06
N THR A 15 -7.44 9.67 -14.19
CA THR A 15 -7.08 8.47 -14.93
C THR A 15 -6.68 7.36 -13.95
N SER A 16 -7.03 6.12 -14.26
CA SER A 16 -6.52 4.96 -13.53
C SER A 16 -5.05 4.73 -13.86
N VAL A 17 -4.26 4.38 -12.84
CA VAL A 17 -2.83 4.06 -12.97
C VAL A 17 -2.57 2.57 -12.70
N PHE A 18 -3.62 1.75 -12.77
CA PHE A 18 -3.56 0.35 -12.38
C PHE A 18 -2.65 -0.47 -13.30
N ALA A 19 -2.69 -0.23 -14.62
CA ALA A 19 -1.83 -0.95 -15.55
C ALA A 19 -0.34 -0.64 -15.29
N GLU A 20 -0.01 0.63 -15.09
CA GLU A 20 1.33 1.07 -14.74
C GLU A 20 1.80 0.52 -13.39
N GLN A 21 0.89 0.42 -12.41
CA GLN A 21 1.18 -0.25 -11.15
C GLN A 21 1.51 -1.73 -11.34
N VAL A 22 0.74 -2.45 -12.17
CA VAL A 22 1.02 -3.85 -12.49
C VAL A 22 2.41 -3.98 -13.11
N GLU A 23 2.76 -3.15 -14.09
CA GLU A 23 4.10 -3.18 -14.71
C GLU A 23 5.22 -2.94 -13.70
N LEU A 24 5.03 -2.01 -12.75
CA LEU A 24 6.00 -1.73 -11.69
C LEU A 24 6.14 -2.90 -10.71
N PHE A 25 5.04 -3.55 -10.34
CA PHE A 25 5.08 -4.72 -9.46
C PHE A 25 5.71 -5.91 -10.16
N GLU A 26 5.41 -6.13 -11.44
CA GLU A 26 6.01 -7.18 -12.26
C GLU A 26 7.52 -6.99 -12.41
N ALA A 27 8.00 -5.74 -12.53
CA ALA A 27 9.43 -5.43 -12.54
C ALA A 27 10.14 -5.84 -11.23
N HIS A 28 9.40 -6.01 -10.14
CA HIS A 28 9.89 -6.52 -8.85
C HIS A 28 9.58 -8.02 -8.65
N GLY A 29 9.07 -8.71 -9.66
CA GLY A 29 8.75 -10.14 -9.59
C GLY A 29 7.40 -10.45 -8.95
N ILE A 30 6.51 -9.47 -8.82
CA ILE A 30 5.18 -9.62 -8.25
C ILE A 30 4.14 -9.48 -9.38
N GLY A 31 3.51 -10.58 -9.77
CA GLY A 31 2.56 -10.60 -10.88
C GLY A 31 1.11 -10.48 -10.43
N LEU A 32 0.26 -9.80 -11.20
CA LEU A 32 -1.18 -9.79 -10.95
C LEU A 32 -1.85 -11.12 -11.32
N VAL A 33 -1.34 -11.76 -12.37
CA VAL A 33 -1.90 -13.00 -12.92
C VAL A 33 -1.30 -14.21 -12.21
N HIS A 34 -2.16 -15.06 -11.64
CA HIS A 34 -1.69 -16.29 -11.00
C HIS A 34 -0.97 -17.18 -12.03
N PRO A 35 0.25 -17.67 -11.76
CA PRO A 35 1.11 -18.35 -12.74
C PRO A 35 0.54 -19.65 -13.31
N VAL A 36 -0.28 -20.38 -12.56
CA VAL A 36 -0.97 -21.61 -13.01
C VAL A 36 -2.38 -21.34 -13.55
N LYS A 37 -3.14 -20.41 -12.94
CA LYS A 37 -4.55 -20.17 -13.33
C LYS A 37 -4.69 -19.26 -14.54
N GLY A 38 -3.68 -18.44 -14.83
CA GLY A 38 -3.66 -17.56 -16.01
C GLY A 38 -4.68 -16.41 -15.95
N ALA A 39 -5.16 -16.04 -14.76
CA ALA A 39 -6.04 -14.90 -14.53
C ALA A 39 -5.67 -14.18 -13.22
N ALA A 40 -6.12 -12.93 -13.08
CA ALA A 40 -6.10 -12.23 -11.80
C ALA A 40 -7.10 -12.89 -10.85
N MET A 41 -6.84 -12.78 -9.55
CA MET A 41 -7.67 -13.41 -8.53
C MET A 41 -8.24 -12.36 -7.60
N VAL A 42 -9.56 -12.25 -7.60
CA VAL A 42 -10.33 -11.32 -6.75
C VAL A 42 -11.00 -12.13 -5.64
N ILE A 43 -10.95 -11.61 -4.42
CA ILE A 43 -11.55 -12.23 -3.24
C ILE A 43 -12.95 -11.63 -3.07
N ASP A 44 -13.98 -12.49 -3.05
CA ASP A 44 -15.36 -12.08 -2.79
C ASP A 44 -15.63 -11.87 -1.29
N VAL A 45 -16.84 -11.42 -0.97
CA VAL A 45 -17.26 -11.12 0.41
C VAL A 45 -17.30 -12.33 1.34
N GLU A 46 -17.30 -13.55 0.80
CA GLU A 46 -17.26 -14.81 1.55
C GLU A 46 -15.81 -15.33 1.70
N GLY A 47 -14.82 -14.62 1.16
CA GLY A 47 -13.42 -15.06 1.09
C GLY A 47 -13.13 -16.01 -0.07
N GLY A 48 -14.07 -16.17 -1.00
CA GLY A 48 -13.95 -17.01 -2.18
C GLY A 48 -13.09 -16.36 -3.25
N GLN A 49 -12.29 -17.16 -3.94
CA GLN A 49 -11.43 -16.71 -5.02
C GLN A 49 -12.15 -16.77 -6.38
N VAL A 50 -12.23 -15.63 -7.05
CA VAL A 50 -12.87 -15.44 -8.36
C VAL A 50 -11.83 -15.07 -9.39
N LEU A 51 -11.78 -15.81 -10.50
CA LEU A 51 -10.90 -15.51 -11.62
C LEU A 51 -11.44 -14.35 -12.44
N MET A 52 -10.59 -13.37 -12.73
CA MET A 52 -10.94 -12.17 -13.50
C MET A 52 -9.83 -11.82 -14.48
N SER A 53 -10.19 -11.25 -15.63
CA SER A 53 -9.18 -10.69 -16.54
C SER A 53 -8.60 -9.41 -15.94
N GLN A 54 -7.34 -9.11 -16.25
CA GLN A 54 -6.71 -7.86 -15.82
C GLN A 54 -7.46 -6.63 -16.35
N GLU A 55 -8.02 -6.71 -17.57
CA GLU A 55 -8.81 -5.63 -18.17
C GLU A 55 -10.10 -5.38 -17.37
N GLU A 56 -10.82 -6.44 -16.98
CA GLU A 56 -12.05 -6.31 -16.20
C GLU A 56 -11.77 -5.78 -14.80
N LEU A 57 -10.74 -6.28 -14.14
CA LEU A 57 -10.31 -5.81 -12.82
C LEU A 57 -9.91 -4.33 -12.86
N GLY A 58 -9.08 -3.95 -13.84
CA GLY A 58 -8.69 -2.55 -14.05
C GLY A 58 -9.88 -1.64 -14.33
N ARG A 59 -10.88 -2.13 -15.08
CA ARG A 59 -12.15 -1.40 -15.29
C ARG A 59 -12.90 -1.21 -13.98
N LEU A 60 -13.02 -2.25 -13.14
CA LEU A 60 -13.74 -2.16 -11.87
C LEU A 60 -13.06 -1.19 -10.88
N LEU A 61 -11.75 -1.27 -10.74
CA LEU A 61 -10.98 -0.32 -9.92
C LEU A 61 -11.15 1.12 -10.43
N SER A 62 -11.18 1.31 -11.76
CA SER A 62 -11.41 2.63 -12.35
C SER A 62 -12.79 3.23 -12.06
N LEU A 63 -13.77 2.43 -11.64
CA LEU A 63 -15.11 2.91 -11.28
C LEU A 63 -15.19 3.50 -9.87
N ARG A 64 -14.25 3.17 -8.97
CA ARG A 64 -14.06 3.81 -7.66
C ARG A 64 -15.28 3.86 -6.73
N PHE A 65 -16.11 2.82 -6.75
CA PHE A 65 -17.36 2.81 -5.99
C PHE A 65 -17.45 1.71 -4.93
N ALA A 66 -16.61 0.69 -5.03
CA ALA A 66 -16.61 -0.45 -4.12
C ALA A 66 -15.18 -0.82 -3.75
N SER A 67 -15.02 -1.39 -2.56
CA SER A 67 -13.77 -2.03 -2.18
C SER A 67 -13.57 -3.31 -2.98
N ILE A 68 -12.33 -3.60 -3.35
CA ILE A 68 -11.95 -4.79 -4.10
C ILE A 68 -10.72 -5.38 -3.42
N THR A 69 -10.79 -6.66 -3.09
CA THR A 69 -9.65 -7.40 -2.57
C THR A 69 -9.13 -8.35 -3.65
N MET A 70 -7.82 -8.40 -3.85
CA MET A 70 -7.20 -9.23 -4.88
C MET A 70 -5.85 -9.77 -4.43
N ASP A 71 -5.35 -10.78 -5.15
CA ASP A 71 -4.06 -11.40 -4.89
C ASP A 71 -3.00 -10.92 -5.91
N TRP A 72 -1.84 -10.54 -5.40
CA TRP A 72 -0.60 -10.45 -6.17
C TRP A 72 0.29 -11.66 -5.91
N TRP A 73 1.01 -12.14 -6.90
CA TRP A 73 1.67 -13.45 -6.85
C TRP A 73 3.18 -13.34 -7.00
N PHE A 74 3.90 -13.91 -6.03
CA PHE A 74 5.33 -14.24 -6.19
C PHE A 74 5.51 -15.61 -6.87
N SER A 75 4.64 -16.56 -6.52
CA SER A 75 4.70 -17.94 -7.00
C SER A 75 3.28 -18.52 -7.14
N ALA A 76 3.13 -19.83 -7.37
CA ALA A 76 1.82 -20.47 -7.38
C ALA A 76 1.20 -20.63 -5.98
N ASP A 77 2.03 -20.57 -4.94
CA ASP A 77 1.64 -20.86 -3.55
C ASP A 77 1.91 -19.67 -2.60
N THR A 78 2.41 -18.56 -3.14
CA THR A 78 2.80 -17.38 -2.38
C THR A 78 2.22 -16.13 -3.01
N ASN A 79 1.36 -15.46 -2.27
CA ASN A 79 0.66 -14.25 -2.66
C ASN A 79 0.72 -13.16 -1.60
N VAL A 80 0.37 -11.95 -2.02
CA VAL A 80 0.11 -10.77 -1.19
C VAL A 80 -1.36 -10.45 -1.36
N ILE A 81 -2.12 -10.46 -0.27
CA ILE A 81 -3.52 -10.03 -0.31
C ILE A 81 -3.53 -8.50 -0.30
N ASP A 82 -4.34 -7.93 -1.17
CA ASP A 82 -4.36 -6.50 -1.38
C ASP A 82 -5.79 -5.96 -1.45
N GLY A 83 -6.12 -5.07 -0.52
CA GLY A 83 -7.42 -4.41 -0.43
C GLY A 83 -7.38 -2.99 -0.98
N TYR A 84 -8.16 -2.72 -2.03
CA TYR A 84 -8.45 -1.38 -2.53
C TYR A 84 -9.71 -0.83 -1.89
N GLU A 85 -9.64 0.42 -1.45
CA GLU A 85 -10.77 1.18 -0.92
C GLU A 85 -10.79 2.60 -1.49
N TYR A 86 -12.00 3.12 -1.65
CA TYR A 86 -12.24 4.46 -2.19
C TYR A 86 -12.95 5.32 -1.17
N GLN A 87 -12.29 6.38 -0.73
CA GLN A 87 -12.87 7.32 0.22
C GLN A 87 -13.64 8.43 -0.53
N PRO A 88 -14.80 8.89 -0.01
CA PRO A 88 -15.64 9.91 -0.65
C PRO A 88 -14.93 11.24 -0.98
N PHE A 89 -13.82 11.54 -0.32
CA PHE A 89 -13.03 12.76 -0.52
C PHE A 89 -11.88 12.60 -1.52
N GLY A 90 -11.95 11.62 -2.40
CA GLY A 90 -11.00 11.47 -3.50
C GLY A 90 -9.63 10.96 -3.05
N CYS A 91 -9.61 10.01 -2.10
CA CYS A 91 -8.42 9.23 -1.77
C CYS A 91 -8.68 7.76 -2.13
N GLU A 92 -7.72 7.15 -2.80
CA GLU A 92 -7.64 5.70 -2.97
C GLU A 92 -6.69 5.17 -1.88
N ILE A 93 -7.13 4.14 -1.19
CA ILE A 93 -6.37 3.47 -0.13
C ILE A 93 -6.12 2.05 -0.61
N GLN A 94 -4.89 1.60 -0.48
CA GLN A 94 -4.48 0.24 -0.80
C GLN A 94 -3.79 -0.35 0.44
N THR A 95 -4.22 -1.53 0.87
CA THR A 95 -3.62 -2.23 2.02
C THR A 95 -3.12 -3.59 1.56
N LEU A 96 -1.80 -3.74 1.52
CA LEU A 96 -1.13 -4.99 1.20
C LEU A 96 -0.76 -5.72 2.48
N TRP A 97 -1.31 -6.91 2.67
CA TRP A 97 -1.05 -7.76 3.82
C TRP A 97 0.19 -8.62 3.56
N LEU A 98 1.12 -8.61 4.51
CA LEU A 98 2.44 -9.23 4.41
C LEU A 98 2.51 -10.61 5.07
N ASP A 99 1.37 -11.19 5.45
CA ASP A 99 1.32 -12.44 6.19
C ASP A 99 1.75 -13.63 5.35
N GLY A 100 2.46 -14.55 6.00
CA GLY A 100 3.02 -15.72 5.34
C GLY A 100 4.22 -15.43 4.45
N LEU A 101 4.62 -14.16 4.26
CA LEU A 101 5.81 -13.79 3.53
C LEU A 101 7.08 -13.96 4.38
N THR A 102 8.16 -14.34 3.71
CA THR A 102 9.52 -14.21 4.24
C THR A 102 9.94 -12.75 4.33
N LEU A 103 11.03 -12.48 5.06
CA LEU A 103 11.59 -11.12 5.16
C LEU A 103 11.97 -10.55 3.78
N GLU A 104 12.53 -11.38 2.90
CA GLU A 104 12.96 -10.96 1.55
C GLU A 104 11.76 -10.67 0.64
N GLU A 105 10.68 -11.46 0.74
CA GLU A 105 9.44 -11.20 0.02
C GLU A 105 8.79 -9.91 0.52
N ALA A 106 8.71 -9.70 1.85
CA ALA A 106 8.20 -8.46 2.43
C ALA A 106 9.04 -7.23 2.03
N ASP A 107 10.38 -7.36 1.99
CA ASP A 107 11.27 -6.33 1.47
C ASP A 107 10.97 -6.01 0.00
N THR A 108 10.64 -7.03 -0.79
CA THR A 108 10.30 -6.89 -2.22
C THR A 108 8.95 -6.20 -2.41
N VAL A 109 7.92 -6.54 -1.62
CA VAL A 109 6.63 -5.84 -1.64
C VAL A 109 6.82 -4.37 -1.29
N GLU A 110 7.59 -4.07 -0.24
CA GLU A 110 7.87 -2.69 0.13
C GLU A 110 8.60 -1.92 -0.98
N ALA A 111 9.63 -2.52 -1.59
CA ALA A 111 10.35 -1.91 -2.69
C ALA A 111 9.41 -1.60 -3.88
N ALA A 112 8.53 -2.54 -4.24
CA ALA A 112 7.55 -2.35 -5.30
C ALA A 112 6.56 -1.22 -4.99
N VAL A 113 6.04 -1.16 -3.75
CA VAL A 113 5.14 -0.09 -3.32
C VAL A 113 5.85 1.26 -3.30
N VAL A 114 7.09 1.35 -2.82
CA VAL A 114 7.86 2.61 -2.82
C VAL A 114 8.16 3.06 -4.25
N ALA A 115 8.53 2.15 -5.14
CA ALA A 115 8.72 2.46 -6.56
C ALA A 115 7.43 2.98 -7.20
N ALA A 116 6.28 2.37 -6.91
CA ALA A 116 4.99 2.84 -7.38
C ALA A 116 4.59 4.19 -6.77
N ALA A 117 4.80 4.37 -5.47
CA ALA A 117 4.47 5.59 -4.74
C ALA A 117 5.26 6.82 -5.22
N THR A 118 6.47 6.60 -5.73
CA THR A 118 7.37 7.65 -6.23
C THR A 118 7.35 7.80 -7.76
N GLY A 119 6.99 6.74 -8.49
CA GLY A 119 7.02 6.69 -9.96
C GLY A 119 5.69 6.96 -10.65
N LEU A 120 4.55 6.67 -10.01
CA LEU A 120 3.24 6.92 -10.62
C LEU A 120 2.89 8.43 -10.61
N PRO A 121 2.18 8.92 -11.63
CA PRO A 121 1.81 10.33 -11.72
C PRO A 121 0.76 10.74 -10.68
N THR A 122 0.04 9.76 -10.13
CA THR A 122 -0.95 9.97 -9.07
C THR A 122 -0.24 10.30 -7.75
N PRO A 123 -0.49 11.47 -7.15
CA PRO A 123 0.26 11.87 -5.97
C PRO A 123 0.02 10.97 -4.76
N THR A 124 1.09 10.43 -4.19
CA THR A 124 1.07 9.71 -2.91
C THR A 124 0.93 10.69 -1.75
N ARG A 125 0.00 10.42 -0.83
CA ARG A 125 -0.12 11.15 0.45
C ARG A 125 0.75 10.52 1.53
N ALA A 126 0.67 9.20 1.66
CA ALA A 126 1.43 8.44 2.64
C ALA A 126 1.58 6.97 2.22
N VAL A 127 2.70 6.33 2.58
CA VAL A 127 2.86 4.88 2.66
C VAL A 127 3.27 4.54 4.09
N ILE A 128 2.50 3.69 4.75
CA ILE A 128 2.75 3.22 6.11
C ILE A 128 3.21 1.78 6.03
N VAL A 129 4.31 1.45 6.68
CA VAL A 129 4.85 0.10 6.75
C VAL A 129 4.89 -0.35 8.21
N ASP A 130 4.23 -1.46 8.50
CA ASP A 130 4.32 -2.19 9.76
C ASP A 130 4.41 -3.69 9.47
N ARG A 131 5.63 -4.20 9.35
CA ARG A 131 5.95 -5.58 9.00
C ARG A 131 5.60 -6.58 10.10
N ARG A 132 5.39 -6.09 11.33
CA ARG A 132 5.12 -6.93 12.50
C ARG A 132 3.64 -6.94 12.90
N GLY A 133 2.81 -6.13 12.24
CA GLY A 133 1.40 -5.96 12.59
C GLY A 133 1.22 -5.46 14.02
N ALA A 134 2.07 -4.55 14.48
CA ALA A 134 2.00 -4.03 15.85
C ALA A 134 0.98 -2.89 16.01
N GLY A 135 0.50 -2.31 14.91
CA GLY A 135 -0.57 -1.33 14.83
C GLY A 135 -1.74 -1.82 13.97
N ASP A 136 -2.77 -0.98 13.91
CA ASP A 136 -3.91 -1.16 13.01
C ASP A 136 -3.72 -0.24 11.80
N PRO A 137 -3.89 -0.73 10.55
CA PRO A 137 -3.85 0.13 9.37
C PRO A 137 -4.81 1.33 9.45
N ASP A 138 -5.99 1.17 10.06
CA ASP A 138 -7.02 2.21 10.10
C ASP A 138 -6.70 3.33 11.11
N ASP A 139 -5.78 3.11 12.06
CA ASP A 139 -5.34 4.14 13.01
C ASP A 139 -4.73 5.36 12.28
N TRP A 140 -4.20 5.16 11.07
CA TRP A 140 -3.57 6.20 10.25
C TRP A 140 -4.57 7.06 9.49
N ASP A 141 -5.80 6.60 9.30
CA ASP A 141 -6.80 7.30 8.48
C ASP A 141 -7.09 8.70 9.01
N SER A 142 -7.20 8.86 10.33
CA SER A 142 -7.43 10.17 10.93
C SER A 142 -6.32 11.17 10.59
N ALA A 143 -5.07 10.73 10.64
CA ALA A 143 -3.91 11.61 10.41
C ALA A 143 -3.72 11.93 8.92
N VAL A 144 -3.92 10.94 8.04
CA VAL A 144 -3.63 11.07 6.61
C VAL A 144 -4.80 11.67 5.82
N LEU A 145 -6.04 11.36 6.19
CA LEU A 145 -7.23 11.79 5.44
C LEU A 145 -7.86 13.07 5.98
N TYR A 146 -7.73 13.33 7.28
CA TYR A 146 -8.49 14.36 7.98
C TYR A 146 -7.63 15.30 8.85
N ASP A 147 -6.31 15.33 8.61
CA ASP A 147 -5.34 16.15 9.34
C ASP A 147 -5.40 16.00 10.87
N GLY A 148 -5.83 14.83 11.35
CA GLY A 148 -6.07 14.55 12.77
C GLY A 148 -4.86 14.79 13.66
N GLU A 149 -5.10 15.28 14.88
CA GLU A 149 -4.04 15.63 15.83
C GLU A 149 -3.38 14.41 16.49
N ARG A 150 -4.10 13.29 16.58
CA ARG A 150 -3.57 12.05 17.12
C ARG A 150 -2.79 11.33 16.03
N LEU A 151 -1.48 11.20 16.22
CA LEU A 151 -0.61 10.46 15.32
C LEU A 151 -0.33 9.05 15.88
N PRO A 152 -0.49 7.99 15.08
CA PRO A 152 -0.05 6.66 15.47
C PRO A 152 1.47 6.57 15.62
N VAL A 153 1.93 5.53 16.32
CA VAL A 153 3.37 5.28 16.50
C VAL A 153 3.94 4.71 15.21
N ILE A 154 5.02 5.30 14.70
CA ILE A 154 5.78 4.72 13.58
C ILE A 154 6.48 3.45 14.07
N ARG A 155 6.10 2.30 13.51
CA ARG A 155 6.65 0.98 13.87
C ARG A 155 7.92 0.67 13.09
N ASP A 156 7.80 0.66 11.76
CA ASP A 156 8.95 0.43 10.89
C ASP A 156 9.28 1.67 10.07
N ARG A 157 8.44 2.01 9.10
CA ARG A 157 8.71 3.11 8.15
C ARG A 157 7.42 3.79 7.72
N VAL A 158 7.53 5.10 7.49
CA VAL A 158 6.45 5.90 6.95
C VAL A 158 7.01 6.84 5.90
N LEU A 159 6.48 6.79 4.69
CA LEU A 159 6.82 7.67 3.57
C LEU A 159 5.69 8.67 3.40
N VAL A 160 5.92 9.95 3.68
CA VAL A 160 4.84 10.96 3.76
C VAL A 160 5.24 12.28 3.13
N ARG A 161 4.25 13.09 2.75
CA ARG A 161 4.45 14.48 2.33
C ARG A 161 4.35 15.46 3.49
N ASP A 162 4.83 16.66 3.26
CA ASP A 162 4.45 17.82 4.07
C ASP A 162 2.96 18.14 3.90
N PRO A 163 2.27 18.62 4.97
CA PRO A 163 2.81 18.96 6.28
C PRO A 163 2.89 17.80 7.29
N LEU A 164 2.46 16.59 6.92
CA LEU A 164 2.38 15.45 7.83
C LEU A 164 3.78 15.01 8.32
N ALA A 165 4.79 15.06 7.45
CA ALA A 165 6.17 14.74 7.82
C ALA A 165 6.68 15.65 8.96
N GLU A 166 6.50 16.97 8.84
CA GLU A 166 6.86 17.94 9.88
C GLU A 166 6.10 17.69 11.20
N LYS A 167 4.82 17.32 11.11
CA LYS A 167 3.99 17.03 12.29
C LYS A 167 4.51 15.80 13.04
N LEU A 168 4.86 14.73 12.31
CA LEU A 168 5.44 13.51 12.87
C LEU A 168 6.81 13.77 13.52
N LEU A 169 7.70 14.49 12.84
CA LEU A 169 9.03 14.84 13.38
C LEU A 169 8.94 15.70 14.64
N ARG A 170 7.97 16.61 14.72
CA ARG A 170 7.73 17.44 15.91
C ARG A 170 7.25 16.60 17.11
N MET A 171 6.40 15.61 16.86
CA MET A 171 5.84 14.74 17.88
C MET A 171 6.78 13.61 18.30
N SER A 172 7.72 13.23 17.44
CA SER A 172 8.65 12.12 17.65
C SER A 172 10.05 12.53 17.13
N PRO A 173 10.77 13.39 17.86
CA PRO A 173 12.07 13.94 17.44
C PRO A 173 13.18 12.89 17.32
N GLU A 174 12.96 11.68 17.82
CA GLU A 174 13.85 10.52 17.70
C GLU A 174 13.79 9.82 16.33
N LEU A 175 12.87 10.22 15.46
CA LEU A 175 12.78 9.70 14.10
C LEU A 175 13.94 10.18 13.25
N ARG A 176 14.42 9.31 12.36
CA ARG A 176 15.29 9.68 11.25
C ARG A 176 14.45 10.09 10.06
N SER A 177 14.90 11.08 9.32
CA SER A 177 14.29 11.55 8.08
C SER A 177 15.25 11.44 6.91
N GLU A 178 14.75 10.99 5.76
CA GLU A 178 15.46 10.95 4.48
C GLU A 178 14.54 11.43 3.36
N GLU A 179 15.03 12.30 2.48
CA GLU A 179 14.28 12.69 1.28
C GLU A 179 14.40 11.61 0.21
N THR A 180 13.26 11.09 -0.24
CA THR A 180 13.18 9.95 -1.19
C THR A 180 12.72 10.35 -2.59
N GLY A 181 12.50 11.65 -2.83
CA GLY A 181 11.97 12.18 -4.09
C GLY A 181 10.45 12.34 -4.11
N ALA A 182 9.91 12.91 -5.20
CA ALA A 182 8.47 13.16 -5.40
C ALA A 182 7.77 13.99 -4.28
N GLY A 183 8.54 14.77 -3.52
CA GLY A 183 8.07 15.52 -2.36
C GLY A 183 7.73 14.66 -1.14
N LEU A 184 8.23 13.41 -1.11
CA LEU A 184 8.05 12.48 -0.01
C LEU A 184 9.30 12.42 0.88
N THR A 185 9.07 12.31 2.18
CA THR A 185 10.07 12.11 3.22
C THR A 185 9.84 10.75 3.86
N LEU A 186 10.88 9.93 3.89
CA LEU A 186 10.92 8.68 4.63
C LEU A 186 11.26 8.96 6.09
N LEU A 187 10.40 8.51 6.98
CA LEU A 187 10.55 8.56 8.42
C LEU A 187 10.70 7.14 8.98
N SER A 188 11.67 6.95 9.88
CA SER A 188 11.89 5.66 10.54
C SER A 188 12.44 5.83 11.96
N PRO A 189 12.20 4.90 12.90
CA PRO A 189 12.79 4.95 14.23
C PRO A 189 14.32 4.90 14.17
N ALA A 190 15.01 5.73 14.96
CA ALA A 190 16.48 5.72 14.99
C ALA A 190 17.09 4.42 15.54
N ARG A 191 16.30 3.59 16.21
CA ARG A 191 16.62 2.22 16.59
C ARG A 191 15.42 1.34 16.26
N PRO A 192 15.60 0.18 15.63
CA PRO A 192 14.49 -0.75 15.42
C PRO A 192 13.91 -1.13 16.79
N LEU A 193 12.58 -1.09 16.90
CA LEU A 193 11.83 -1.49 18.09
C LEU A 193 11.90 -3.01 18.31
#